data_AF-A0A4Y7TEY6-F1
#
_entry.id   AF-A0A4Y7TEY6-F1
#
_cell.length_a   1.000
_cell.length_b   1.000
_cell.length_c   1.000
_cell.angle_alpha   90.00
_cell.angle_beta   90.00
_cell.angle_gamma   90.00
#
_symmetry.space_group_name_H-M   'P 1'
#
loop_
_entity.id
_entity.type
_entity.pdbx_description
1 polymer ?
#
loop_
_entity_poly.entity_id
_entity_poly.type
_entity_poly.pdbx_seq_one_letter_code
_entity_poly.pdbx_strand_id
1 'polypeptide(L)'
;MQYLTREVRPQDVERYTTVYAPRIRSVQLGSRLAPSIGVLQGLSIATRFIPGALSPNIRALSWSVYAFDYLGMENVDLAASYMSLFAGETLSCLYIPPLPEAPLPLCFTALFSTIERLSGLKVLDLRSTFSPPNNPDVLNKLIASCPWECLESLDVPTVAESVLGQLQTLPRLKSLGLWGQQDILPLRYTLGRPPTYPPPTSFASLETLVVQSRSLGLLLTIALLQHLPQVNRFRSLITSTWGESSPESSDVTQDFFCGHWEPL
;
A
#
# COMPACT_ATOMS: atom_id res chain seq x y z
N MET A 1 29.10 3.40 2.57
CA MET A 1 28.78 2.09 3.15
C MET A 1 29.28 2.06 4.58
N GLN A 2 28.41 1.92 5.57
CA GLN A 2 28.83 1.59 6.93
C GLN A 2 28.91 0.06 7.00
N TYR A 3 30.11 -0.47 7.15
CA TYR A 3 30.29 -1.89 7.44
C TYR A 3 30.04 -2.11 8.92
N LEU A 4 29.49 -3.29 9.25
CA LEU A 4 29.45 -3.74 10.64
C LEU A 4 30.87 -3.71 11.22
N THR A 5 31.07 -2.96 12.29
CA THR A 5 32.39 -2.80 12.94
C THR A 5 32.84 -4.07 13.67
N ARG A 6 31.92 -5.02 13.89
CA ARG A 6 32.18 -6.34 14.46
C ARG A 6 31.10 -7.34 14.06
N GLU A 7 31.40 -8.62 14.20
CA GLU A 7 30.45 -9.72 14.03
C GLU A 7 29.25 -9.59 14.99
N VAL A 8 28.06 -9.89 14.48
CA VAL A 8 26.81 -9.93 15.24
C VAL A 8 26.79 -11.18 16.11
N ARG A 9 26.71 -11.00 17.43
CA ARG A 9 26.66 -12.11 18.40
C ARG A 9 25.22 -12.44 18.79
N PRO A 10 24.94 -13.65 19.29
CA PRO A 10 23.61 -14.01 19.80
C PRO A 10 23.06 -13.02 20.85
N GLN A 11 23.93 -12.49 21.73
CA GLN A 11 23.52 -11.48 22.72
C GLN A 11 23.09 -10.15 22.08
N ASP A 12 23.62 -9.80 20.91
CA ASP A 12 23.21 -8.59 20.19
C ASP A 12 21.79 -8.76 19.65
N VAL A 13 21.47 -9.93 19.11
CA VAL A 13 20.12 -10.28 18.64
C VAL A 13 19.14 -10.29 19.81
N GLU A 14 19.49 -10.95 20.92
CA GLU A 14 18.66 -10.98 22.12
C GLU A 14 18.40 -9.57 22.68
N ARG A 15 19.45 -8.75 22.78
CA ARG A 15 19.31 -7.35 23.22
C ARG A 15 18.44 -6.56 22.24
N TYR A 16 18.60 -6.78 20.94
CA TYR A 16 17.76 -6.14 19.93
C TYR A 16 16.29 -6.50 20.10
N THR A 17 15.96 -7.79 20.13
CA THR A 17 14.58 -8.27 20.19
C THR A 17 13.89 -7.96 21.52
N THR A 18 14.64 -7.90 22.63
CA THR A 18 14.07 -7.61 23.97
C THR A 18 14.01 -6.13 24.30
N VAL A 19 15.01 -5.33 23.91
CA VAL A 19 15.12 -3.92 24.33
C VAL A 19 14.68 -2.95 23.25
N TYR A 20 15.10 -3.18 22.00
CA TYR A 20 14.96 -2.20 20.92
C TYR A 20 13.72 -2.46 20.06
N ALA A 21 13.56 -3.68 19.54
CA ALA A 21 12.47 -4.05 18.64
C ALA A 21 11.07 -3.70 19.19
N PRO A 22 10.74 -3.94 20.48
CA PRO A 22 9.40 -3.64 21.01
C PRO A 22 9.06 -2.15 21.06
N ARG A 23 10.06 -1.25 20.91
CA ARG A 23 9.89 0.21 20.89
C ARG A 23 9.69 0.76 19.48
N ILE A 24 10.01 -0.01 18.45
CA ILE A 24 9.82 0.39 17.06
C ILE A 24 8.32 0.43 16.76
N ARG A 25 7.82 1.58 16.32
CA ARG A 25 6.42 1.83 15.95
C ARG A 25 6.25 2.11 14.46
N SER A 26 7.29 2.62 13.82
CA SER A 26 7.29 2.93 12.41
C SER A 26 8.64 2.54 11.83
N VAL A 27 8.62 1.99 10.62
CA VAL A 27 9.81 1.66 9.85
C VAL A 27 9.62 2.21 8.44
N GLN A 28 10.60 2.97 7.98
CA GLN A 28 10.70 3.42 6.60
C GLN A 28 11.97 2.85 5.98
N LEU A 29 11.82 1.81 5.19
CA LEU A 29 12.89 1.23 4.39
C LEU A 29 12.77 1.86 3.00
N GLY A 30 13.81 2.56 2.56
CA GLY A 30 13.68 3.51 1.43
C GLY A 30 14.80 4.53 1.30
N SER A 31 15.55 4.77 2.37
CA SER A 31 16.71 5.66 2.34
C SER A 31 17.99 4.88 2.01
N ARG A 32 19.09 5.60 1.75
CA ARG A 32 20.43 5.15 1.32
C ARG A 32 21.12 4.07 2.20
N LEU A 33 20.40 3.44 3.12
CA LEU A 33 20.87 2.53 4.18
C LEU A 33 20.01 1.25 4.29
N ALA A 34 19.49 0.73 3.19
CA ALA A 34 18.87 -0.60 3.23
C ALA A 34 19.92 -1.69 3.50
N PRO A 35 19.59 -2.68 4.35
CA PRO A 35 20.45 -3.82 4.60
C PRO A 35 20.67 -4.62 3.31
N SER A 36 21.84 -5.25 3.17
CA SER A 36 22.04 -6.19 2.07
C SER A 36 21.12 -7.41 2.20
N ILE A 37 20.86 -8.10 1.09
CA ILE A 37 20.07 -9.34 1.10
C ILE A 37 20.67 -10.39 2.05
N GLY A 38 22.00 -10.53 2.08
CA GLY A 38 22.66 -11.43 3.03
C GLY A 38 22.40 -11.06 4.50
N VAL A 39 22.33 -9.76 4.82
CA VAL A 39 21.96 -9.31 6.17
C VAL A 39 20.50 -9.64 6.47
N LEU A 40 19.58 -9.37 5.54
CA LEU A 40 18.16 -9.72 5.71
C LEU A 40 17.95 -11.22 5.88
N GLN A 41 18.63 -12.04 5.08
CA GLN A 41 18.59 -13.50 5.20
C GLN A 41 19.13 -13.97 6.55
N GLY A 42 20.28 -13.44 6.99
CA GLY A 42 20.85 -13.74 8.29
C GLY A 42 19.91 -13.38 9.44
N LEU A 43 19.26 -12.22 9.35
CA LEU A 43 18.25 -11.79 10.32
C LEU A 43 17.03 -12.70 10.31
N SER A 44 16.52 -13.11 9.14
CA SER A 44 15.42 -14.09 9.05
C SER A 44 15.75 -15.42 9.71
N ILE A 45 16.96 -15.94 9.51
CA ILE A 45 17.40 -17.18 10.17
C ILE A 45 17.50 -16.97 11.68
N ALA A 46 18.09 -15.86 12.13
CA ALA A 46 18.26 -15.54 13.53
C ALA A 46 16.92 -15.36 14.27
N THR A 47 15.90 -14.81 13.58
CA THR A 47 14.54 -14.65 14.11
C THR A 47 13.65 -15.87 13.87
N ARG A 48 14.18 -16.96 13.30
CA ARG A 48 13.43 -18.18 12.94
C ARG A 48 12.24 -17.90 12.04
N PHE A 49 12.37 -16.91 11.15
CA PHE A 49 11.33 -16.49 10.21
C PHE A 49 10.01 -16.06 10.87
N ILE A 50 10.06 -15.66 12.14
CA ILE A 50 8.87 -15.17 12.87
C ILE A 50 8.47 -13.80 12.28
N PRO A 51 7.23 -13.63 11.78
CA PRO A 51 6.80 -12.36 11.25
C PRO A 51 6.78 -11.24 12.30
N GLY A 52 7.24 -10.05 11.92
CA GLY A 52 7.35 -8.91 12.81
C GLY A 52 8.41 -9.05 13.90
N ALA A 53 9.27 -10.07 13.89
CA ALA A 53 10.27 -10.28 14.94
C ALA A 53 11.22 -9.08 15.14
N LEU A 54 11.49 -8.30 14.09
CA LEU A 54 12.35 -7.13 14.19
C LEU A 54 11.62 -5.86 14.67
N SER A 55 10.29 -5.89 14.70
CA SER A 55 9.43 -4.78 15.12
C SER A 55 8.04 -5.29 15.52
N PRO A 56 7.91 -6.03 16.64
CA PRO A 56 6.68 -6.76 17.00
C PRO A 56 5.47 -5.85 17.28
N ASN A 57 5.73 -4.58 17.57
CA ASN A 57 4.73 -3.56 17.87
C ASN A 57 4.70 -2.46 16.79
N ILE A 58 5.10 -2.79 15.56
CA ILE A 58 5.04 -1.86 14.43
C ILE A 58 3.58 -1.48 14.16
N ARG A 59 3.35 -0.23 13.79
CA ARG A 59 2.04 0.28 13.38
C ARG A 59 2.06 0.81 11.95
N ALA A 60 3.22 1.29 11.49
CA ALA A 60 3.44 1.79 10.14
C ALA A 60 4.68 1.16 9.50
N LEU A 61 4.54 0.71 8.26
CA LEU A 61 5.63 0.22 7.44
C LEU A 61 5.59 0.89 6.07
N SER A 62 6.67 1.55 5.71
CA SER A 62 6.95 1.99 4.35
C SER A 62 8.04 1.08 3.79
N TRP A 63 7.66 0.24 2.80
CA TRP A 63 8.52 -0.77 2.21
C TRP A 63 8.91 -0.37 0.78
N SER A 64 9.95 0.45 0.66
CA SER A 64 10.50 0.84 -0.62
C SER A 64 11.52 -0.18 -1.12
N VAL A 65 11.13 -0.91 -2.16
CA VAL A 65 12.05 -1.86 -2.79
C VAL A 65 13.18 -1.14 -3.55
N TYR A 66 13.01 0.15 -3.89
CA TYR A 66 14.05 1.01 -4.46
C TYR A 66 15.31 1.11 -3.62
N ALA A 67 15.19 0.96 -2.30
CA ALA A 67 16.36 0.93 -1.45
C ALA A 67 17.20 -0.34 -1.67
N PHE A 68 16.78 -1.26 -2.53
CA PHE A 68 17.57 -2.43 -2.90
C PHE A 68 18.05 -2.36 -4.35
N ASP A 69 17.63 -1.37 -5.15
CA ASP A 69 18.08 -1.19 -6.53
C ASP A 69 19.59 -0.98 -6.64
N TYR A 70 20.20 -0.30 -5.65
CA TYR A 70 21.66 -0.17 -5.60
C TYR A 70 22.39 -1.48 -5.33
N LEU A 71 21.68 -2.54 -4.97
CA LEU A 71 22.19 -3.91 -4.85
C LEU A 71 21.95 -4.74 -6.12
N GLY A 72 21.24 -4.24 -7.13
CA GLY A 72 20.89 -4.94 -8.36
C GLY A 72 19.43 -5.40 -8.42
N MET A 73 18.86 -5.46 -9.63
CA MET A 73 17.45 -5.80 -9.86
C MET A 73 17.08 -7.21 -9.38
N GLU A 74 18.00 -8.17 -9.43
CA GLU A 74 17.77 -9.52 -8.90
C GLU A 74 17.51 -9.54 -7.39
N ASN A 75 17.97 -8.52 -6.67
CA ASN A 75 17.80 -8.43 -5.22
C ASN A 75 16.48 -7.76 -4.81
N VAL A 76 15.82 -7.04 -5.72
CA VAL A 76 14.51 -6.40 -5.49
C VAL A 76 13.46 -7.45 -5.13
N ASP A 77 13.46 -8.58 -5.84
CA ASP A 77 12.55 -9.69 -5.59
C ASP A 77 12.76 -10.35 -4.24
N LEU A 78 14.03 -10.62 -3.93
CA LEU A 78 14.40 -11.23 -2.66
C LEU A 78 14.06 -10.29 -1.52
N ALA A 79 14.29 -8.98 -1.68
CA ALA A 79 13.95 -7.98 -0.66
C ALA A 79 12.48 -8.07 -0.25
N ALA A 80 11.55 -8.16 -1.20
CA ALA A 80 10.12 -8.26 -0.89
C ALA A 80 9.78 -9.45 0.03
N SER A 81 10.47 -10.59 -0.11
CA SER A 81 10.28 -11.77 0.77
C SER A 81 10.63 -11.51 2.23
N TYR A 82 11.50 -10.53 2.50
CA TYR A 82 11.94 -10.15 3.83
C TYR A 82 11.07 -9.07 4.50
N MET A 83 10.05 -8.55 3.81
CA MET A 83 9.09 -7.60 4.41
C MET A 83 8.43 -8.17 5.67
N SER A 84 8.20 -9.49 5.68
CA SER A 84 7.65 -10.23 6.81
C SER A 84 8.45 -10.07 8.11
N LEU A 85 9.76 -9.79 8.06
CA LEU A 85 10.59 -9.56 9.26
C LEU A 85 10.10 -8.37 10.09
N PHE A 86 9.52 -7.38 9.41
CA PHE A 86 9.03 -6.15 10.02
C PHE A 86 7.50 -6.16 10.15
N ALA A 87 6.81 -6.74 9.17
CA ALA A 87 5.35 -6.82 9.14
C ALA A 87 4.79 -7.91 10.09
N GLY A 88 4.51 -7.50 11.32
CA GLY A 88 3.77 -8.28 12.32
C GLY A 88 2.27 -7.97 12.36
N GLU A 89 1.53 -8.67 13.22
CA GLU A 89 0.06 -8.55 13.36
C GLU A 89 -0.43 -7.17 13.80
N THR A 90 0.44 -6.38 14.43
CA THR A 90 0.14 -5.02 14.93
C THR A 90 0.17 -3.95 13.83
N LEU A 91 0.62 -4.30 12.62
CA LEU A 91 0.77 -3.37 11.52
C LEU A 91 -0.60 -2.89 11.01
N SER A 92 -0.83 -1.58 11.12
CA SER A 92 -2.09 -0.94 10.70
C SER A 92 -1.96 -0.10 9.43
N CYS A 93 -0.74 0.28 9.04
CA CYS A 93 -0.47 1.12 7.88
C CYS A 93 0.67 0.52 7.07
N LEU A 94 0.41 0.22 5.79
CA LEU A 94 1.38 -0.29 4.85
C LEU A 94 1.44 0.62 3.62
N TYR A 95 2.62 1.14 3.33
CA TYR A 95 2.93 1.91 2.15
C TYR A 95 3.96 1.19 1.30
N ILE A 96 3.63 0.95 0.05
CA ILE A 96 4.52 0.38 -0.94
C ILE A 96 4.69 1.45 -2.02
N PRO A 97 5.85 2.13 -2.07
CA PRO A 97 6.11 3.13 -3.08
C PRO A 97 6.04 2.55 -4.51
N PRO A 98 6.11 3.42 -5.53
CA PRO A 98 6.22 3.01 -6.93
C PRO A 98 7.27 1.92 -7.17
N LEU A 99 7.15 1.18 -8.27
CA LEU A 99 8.24 0.33 -8.77
C LEU A 99 8.58 0.82 -10.19
N PRO A 100 9.89 0.96 -10.54
CA PRO A 100 10.31 1.63 -11.77
C PRO A 100 10.04 0.75 -13.00
N GLU A 101 9.99 -0.56 -12.80
CA GLU A 101 9.80 -1.57 -13.84
C GLU A 101 8.71 -2.57 -13.41
N ALA A 102 8.27 -3.41 -14.35
CA ALA A 102 7.32 -4.48 -14.06
C ALA A 102 7.83 -5.34 -12.89
N PRO A 103 7.13 -5.35 -11.74
CA PRO A 103 7.57 -6.13 -10.60
C PRO A 103 7.56 -7.60 -11.01
N LEU A 104 8.61 -8.33 -10.65
CA LEU A 104 8.67 -9.74 -10.98
C LEU A 104 7.63 -10.50 -10.13
N PRO A 105 7.11 -11.64 -10.63
CA PRO A 105 6.03 -12.38 -9.97
C PRO A 105 6.27 -12.71 -8.49
N LEU A 106 7.52 -12.95 -8.10
CA LEU A 106 7.89 -13.29 -6.72
C LEU A 106 7.64 -12.14 -5.74
N CYS A 107 7.93 -10.91 -6.17
CA CYS A 107 7.64 -9.70 -5.39
C CYS A 107 6.16 -9.66 -5.02
N PHE A 108 5.27 -9.85 -5.99
CA PHE A 108 3.82 -9.88 -5.74
C PHE A 108 3.39 -11.01 -4.82
N THR A 109 3.91 -12.22 -4.99
CA THR A 109 3.60 -13.34 -4.08
C THR A 109 4.02 -13.04 -2.63
N ALA A 110 5.20 -12.43 -2.44
CA ALA A 110 5.68 -12.03 -1.11
C ALA A 110 4.82 -10.92 -0.49
N LEU A 111 4.43 -9.93 -1.29
CA LEU A 111 3.52 -8.87 -0.86
C LEU A 111 2.16 -9.44 -0.45
N PHE A 112 1.58 -10.31 -1.28
CA PHE A 112 0.26 -10.92 -1.04
C PHE A 112 0.25 -11.74 0.24
N SER A 113 1.19 -12.67 0.35
CA SER A 113 1.31 -13.53 1.54
C SER A 113 1.60 -12.74 2.81
N THR A 114 2.15 -11.53 2.70
CA THR A 114 2.29 -10.65 3.86
C THR A 114 0.99 -9.93 4.16
N ILE A 115 0.36 -9.28 3.17
CA ILE A 115 -0.88 -8.52 3.34
C ILE A 115 -2.02 -9.42 3.84
N GLU A 116 -2.14 -10.64 3.34
CA GLU A 116 -3.15 -11.61 3.76
C GLU A 116 -3.10 -11.92 5.26
N ARG A 117 -1.92 -11.82 5.89
CA ARG A 117 -1.73 -12.04 7.33
C ARG A 117 -2.07 -10.80 8.19
N LEU A 118 -2.29 -9.64 7.57
CA LEU A 118 -2.53 -8.37 8.26
C LEU A 118 -4.02 -8.09 8.43
N SER A 119 -4.68 -8.87 9.29
CA SER A 119 -6.13 -8.71 9.57
C SER A 119 -6.49 -7.34 10.18
N GLY A 120 -5.54 -6.68 10.83
CA GLY A 120 -5.69 -5.35 11.42
C GLY A 120 -5.36 -4.17 10.50
N LEU A 121 -5.10 -4.41 9.21
CA LEU A 121 -4.67 -3.35 8.30
C LEU A 121 -5.78 -2.32 8.06
N LYS A 122 -5.45 -1.05 8.30
CA LYS A 122 -6.37 0.10 8.15
C LYS A 122 -6.03 0.98 6.95
N VAL A 123 -4.75 1.14 6.65
CA VAL A 123 -4.26 1.98 5.56
C VAL A 123 -3.38 1.14 4.65
N LEU A 124 -3.74 1.09 3.38
CA LEU A 124 -2.98 0.42 2.34
C LEU A 124 -2.77 1.37 1.17
N ASP A 125 -1.52 1.64 0.86
CA ASP A 125 -1.14 2.49 -0.25
C ASP A 125 -0.19 1.73 -1.19
N LEU A 126 -0.67 1.58 -2.42
CA LEU A 126 -0.11 0.81 -3.52
C LEU A 126 -0.02 1.65 -4.81
N ARG A 127 -0.07 3.00 -4.69
CA ARG A 127 -0.34 3.97 -5.77
C ARG A 127 0.40 3.77 -7.08
N SER A 128 1.53 3.09 -7.07
CA SER A 128 2.34 2.89 -8.26
C SER A 128 3.03 1.53 -8.32
N THR A 129 2.64 0.59 -7.45
CA THR A 129 3.18 -0.79 -7.46
C THR A 129 2.56 -1.63 -8.58
N PHE A 130 1.34 -1.29 -9.02
CA PHE A 130 0.55 -2.07 -9.99
C PHE A 130 0.19 -1.27 -11.26
N SER A 131 0.97 -0.24 -11.60
CA SER A 131 0.67 0.57 -12.79
C SER A 131 0.70 -0.28 -14.07
N PRO A 132 -0.32 -0.15 -14.94
CA PRO A 132 -0.33 -0.82 -16.24
C PRO A 132 0.87 -0.39 -17.10
N PRO A 133 1.35 -1.27 -18.00
CA PRO A 133 0.68 -2.48 -18.50
C PRO A 133 0.87 -3.74 -17.62
N ASN A 134 1.54 -3.63 -16.47
CA ASN A 134 2.22 -4.74 -15.82
C ASN A 134 1.35 -5.61 -14.88
N ASN A 135 0.11 -5.94 -15.26
CA ASN A 135 -0.84 -6.85 -14.58
C ASN A 135 -1.89 -6.19 -13.65
N PRO A 136 -2.92 -5.51 -14.20
CA PRO A 136 -4.09 -5.08 -13.40
C PRO A 136 -4.77 -6.25 -12.68
N ASP A 137 -4.68 -7.46 -13.23
CA ASP A 137 -5.26 -8.68 -12.65
C ASP A 137 -4.66 -9.05 -11.29
N VAL A 138 -3.41 -8.67 -11.03
CA VAL A 138 -2.76 -8.97 -9.75
C VAL A 138 -3.42 -8.12 -8.66
N LEU A 139 -3.47 -6.80 -8.81
CA LEU A 139 -4.16 -5.94 -7.85
C LEU A 139 -5.62 -6.37 -7.63
N ASN A 140 -6.31 -6.75 -8.72
CA ASN A 140 -7.68 -7.23 -8.62
C ASN A 140 -7.79 -8.51 -7.79
N LYS A 141 -6.87 -9.46 -7.96
CA LYS A 141 -6.77 -10.66 -7.13
C LYS A 141 -6.44 -10.33 -5.68
N LEU A 142 -5.53 -9.40 -5.41
CA LEU A 142 -5.20 -8.98 -4.04
C LEU A 142 -6.44 -8.47 -3.32
N ILE A 143 -7.17 -7.55 -3.95
CA ILE A 143 -8.37 -6.99 -3.36
C ILE A 143 -9.42 -8.09 -3.16
N ALA A 144 -9.60 -8.99 -4.14
CA ALA A 144 -10.53 -10.12 -4.05
C ALA A 144 -10.19 -11.15 -2.97
N SER A 145 -8.91 -11.37 -2.69
CA SER A 145 -8.47 -12.45 -1.79
C SER A 145 -8.38 -12.05 -0.32
N CYS A 146 -8.21 -10.77 0.01
CA CYS A 146 -8.01 -10.35 1.39
C CYS A 146 -9.32 -9.91 2.09
N PRO A 147 -9.51 -10.28 3.37
CA PRO A 147 -10.64 -9.80 4.17
C PRO A 147 -10.35 -8.37 4.69
N TRP A 148 -10.90 -7.36 4.02
CA TRP A 148 -10.68 -5.94 4.33
C TRP A 148 -11.63 -5.40 5.41
N GLU A 149 -11.81 -6.12 6.53
CA GLU A 149 -12.76 -5.74 7.58
C GLU A 149 -12.38 -4.43 8.29
N CYS A 150 -11.07 -4.19 8.42
CA CYS A 150 -10.51 -3.03 9.12
C CYS A 150 -10.07 -1.90 8.18
N LEU A 151 -10.15 -2.09 6.86
CA LEU A 151 -9.56 -1.14 5.92
C LEU A 151 -10.34 0.19 5.90
N GLU A 152 -9.66 1.27 6.24
CA GLU A 152 -10.19 2.64 6.30
C GLU A 152 -9.72 3.50 5.13
N SER A 153 -8.49 3.30 4.63
CA SER A 153 -7.92 4.02 3.49
C SER A 153 -7.28 3.06 2.50
N LEU A 154 -7.64 3.20 1.23
CA LEU A 154 -7.05 2.44 0.12
C LEU A 154 -6.60 3.39 -0.98
N ASP A 155 -5.31 3.38 -1.29
CA ASP A 155 -4.74 4.12 -2.40
C ASP A 155 -4.13 3.15 -3.42
N VAL A 156 -4.66 3.14 -4.63
CA VAL A 156 -4.29 2.19 -5.69
C VAL A 156 -4.21 2.89 -7.04
N PRO A 157 -3.44 2.38 -8.01
CA PRO A 157 -3.32 3.04 -9.31
C PRO A 157 -4.65 3.08 -10.06
N THR A 158 -5.30 1.91 -10.18
CA THR A 158 -6.57 1.75 -10.91
C THR A 158 -7.30 0.53 -10.40
N VAL A 159 -8.63 0.48 -10.54
CA VAL A 159 -9.45 -0.68 -10.17
C VAL A 159 -10.30 -1.12 -11.35
N ALA A 160 -10.41 -2.44 -11.57
CA ALA A 160 -11.37 -2.97 -12.53
C ALA A 160 -12.80 -2.84 -12.00
N GLU A 161 -13.78 -2.79 -12.91
CA GLU A 161 -15.21 -2.71 -12.57
C GLU A 161 -15.64 -3.89 -11.66
N SER A 162 -15.10 -5.09 -11.90
CA SER A 162 -15.37 -6.28 -11.09
C SER A 162 -14.95 -6.11 -9.62
N VAL A 163 -13.90 -5.36 -9.36
CA VAL A 163 -13.36 -5.10 -8.03
C VAL A 163 -14.07 -3.94 -7.36
N LEU A 164 -14.60 -2.99 -8.14
CA LEU A 164 -15.37 -1.88 -7.60
C LEU A 164 -16.58 -2.38 -6.80
N GLY A 165 -17.26 -3.42 -7.27
CA GLY A 165 -18.37 -4.04 -6.54
C GLY A 165 -17.98 -4.58 -5.16
N GLN A 166 -16.74 -5.03 -4.99
CA GLN A 166 -16.22 -5.44 -3.69
C GLN A 166 -15.77 -4.26 -2.83
N LEU A 167 -15.15 -3.24 -3.42
CA LEU A 167 -14.79 -2.02 -2.68
C LEU A 167 -16.02 -1.32 -2.10
N GLN A 168 -17.15 -1.37 -2.81
CA GLN A 168 -18.44 -0.87 -2.36
C GLN A 168 -18.95 -1.54 -1.09
N THR A 169 -18.59 -2.81 -0.84
CA THR A 169 -19.06 -3.56 0.33
C THR A 169 -18.16 -3.40 1.55
N LEU A 170 -17.04 -2.67 1.43
CA LEU A 170 -16.11 -2.50 2.54
C LEU A 170 -16.74 -1.61 3.63
N PRO A 171 -16.95 -2.14 4.85
CA PRO A 171 -17.78 -1.46 5.85
C PRO A 171 -17.09 -0.25 6.47
N ARG A 172 -15.76 -0.17 6.41
CA ARG A 172 -14.97 0.88 7.07
C ARG A 172 -14.21 1.77 6.11
N LEU A 173 -14.32 1.56 4.79
CA LEU A 173 -13.57 2.34 3.81
C LEU A 173 -14.06 3.79 3.81
N LYS A 174 -13.24 4.70 4.31
CA LYS A 174 -13.49 6.15 4.40
C LYS A 174 -12.80 6.91 3.28
N SER A 175 -11.63 6.45 2.85
CA SER A 175 -10.84 7.10 1.81
C SER A 175 -10.51 6.11 0.70
N LEU A 176 -10.81 6.49 -0.53
CA LEU A 176 -10.42 5.76 -1.73
C LEU A 176 -9.64 6.70 -2.64
N GLY A 177 -8.38 6.35 -2.92
CA GLY A 177 -7.55 7.05 -3.88
C GLY A 177 -7.26 6.20 -5.10
N LEU A 178 -7.48 6.78 -6.27
CA LEU A 178 -7.22 6.18 -7.58
C LEU A 178 -6.18 7.03 -8.32
N TRP A 179 -5.01 6.43 -8.55
CA TRP A 179 -3.78 7.12 -8.95
C TRP A 179 -3.28 6.59 -10.30
N GLY A 180 -4.04 6.83 -11.35
CA GLY A 180 -3.79 6.24 -12.67
C GLY A 180 -2.81 7.05 -13.50
N GLN A 181 -1.67 6.45 -13.88
CA GLN A 181 -0.79 7.02 -14.91
C GLN A 181 -1.27 6.79 -16.34
N GLN A 182 -2.13 5.79 -16.54
CA GLN A 182 -2.72 5.43 -17.83
C GLN A 182 -4.24 5.45 -17.74
N ASP A 183 -4.87 5.81 -18.85
CA ASP A 183 -6.33 5.83 -19.02
C ASP A 183 -6.88 4.40 -19.08
N ILE A 184 -6.91 3.69 -17.95
CA ILE A 184 -7.74 2.49 -17.89
C ILE A 184 -9.16 2.96 -17.65
N LEU A 185 -9.96 2.90 -18.71
CA LEU A 185 -11.41 2.88 -18.59
C LEU A 185 -11.87 1.41 -18.55
N PRO A 186 -12.00 0.76 -17.37
CA PRO A 186 -12.84 -0.42 -17.27
C PRO A 186 -14.30 -0.03 -17.02
N LEU A 187 -14.55 1.19 -16.53
CA LEU A 187 -15.89 1.70 -16.32
C LEU A 187 -16.48 2.00 -17.68
N ARG A 188 -17.35 1.11 -18.15
CA ARG A 188 -18.23 1.34 -19.30
C ARG A 188 -19.17 2.49 -18.97
N TYR A 189 -18.64 3.71 -18.98
CA TYR A 189 -19.45 4.91 -19.03
C TYR A 189 -20.12 4.93 -20.40
N THR A 190 -21.26 4.24 -20.49
CA THR A 190 -22.10 4.29 -21.67
C THR A 190 -22.86 5.60 -21.61
N LEU A 191 -22.32 6.62 -22.28
CA LEU A 191 -23.05 7.83 -22.65
C LEU A 191 -24.43 7.41 -23.18
N GLY A 192 -25.50 7.81 -22.48
CA GLY A 192 -26.88 7.54 -22.88
C GLY A 192 -27.58 6.34 -22.24
N ARG A 193 -26.94 5.57 -21.34
CA ARG A 193 -27.69 4.63 -20.47
C ARG A 193 -28.20 5.33 -19.20
N PRO A 194 -29.42 5.03 -18.73
CA PRO A 194 -29.91 5.54 -17.47
C PRO A 194 -28.97 5.11 -16.33
N PRO A 195 -28.70 5.97 -15.34
CA PRO A 195 -27.84 5.64 -14.23
C PRO A 195 -28.42 4.44 -13.48
N THR A 196 -27.66 3.36 -13.38
CA THR A 196 -28.01 2.25 -12.50
C THR A 196 -27.81 2.74 -11.07
N TYR A 197 -28.89 2.91 -10.31
CA TYR A 197 -28.77 3.35 -8.93
C TYR A 197 -28.06 2.27 -8.11
N PRO A 198 -26.90 2.57 -7.49
CA PRO A 198 -26.22 1.62 -6.65
C PRO A 198 -27.08 1.33 -5.41
N PRO A 199 -26.93 0.13 -4.79
CA PRO A 199 -27.62 -0.17 -3.55
C PRO A 199 -27.24 0.87 -2.47
N PRO A 200 -28.16 1.22 -1.53
CA PRO A 200 -27.92 2.24 -0.52
C PRO A 200 -26.77 1.88 0.44
N THR A 201 -26.36 0.62 0.48
CA THR A 201 -25.22 0.12 1.26
C THR A 201 -23.87 0.27 0.55
N SER A 202 -23.87 0.64 -0.74
CA SER A 202 -22.66 0.87 -1.53
C SER A 202 -21.86 2.02 -0.93
N PHE A 203 -20.57 1.80 -0.63
CA PHE A 203 -19.68 2.85 -0.09
C PHE A 203 -20.26 3.58 1.14
N ALA A 204 -20.94 2.84 2.04
CA ALA A 204 -21.67 3.42 3.17
C ALA A 204 -20.81 4.33 4.08
N SER A 205 -19.51 4.04 4.17
CA SER A 205 -18.55 4.77 5.02
C SER A 205 -17.64 5.73 4.25
N LEU A 206 -17.77 5.83 2.92
CA LEU A 206 -16.84 6.61 2.11
C LEU A 206 -17.06 8.11 2.32
N GLU A 207 -15.99 8.81 2.68
CA GLU A 207 -15.97 10.25 2.97
C GLU A 207 -15.11 11.01 1.96
N THR A 208 -14.01 10.41 1.50
CA THR A 208 -13.03 11.02 0.60
C THR A 208 -12.80 10.16 -0.64
N LEU A 209 -12.87 10.78 -1.81
CA LEU A 209 -12.48 10.18 -3.08
C LEU A 209 -11.39 11.04 -3.72
N VAL A 210 -10.23 10.44 -3.94
CA VAL A 210 -9.11 11.05 -4.66
C VAL A 210 -9.01 10.40 -6.03
N VAL A 211 -9.04 11.20 -7.08
CA VAL A 211 -8.89 10.74 -8.47
C VAL A 211 -7.78 11.55 -9.12
N GLN A 212 -6.63 10.91 -9.33
CA GLN A 212 -5.55 11.48 -10.12
C GLN A 212 -5.40 10.70 -11.43
N SER A 213 -5.49 11.40 -12.55
CA SER A 213 -5.42 10.80 -13.89
C SER A 213 -4.73 11.75 -14.87
N ARG A 214 -4.05 11.21 -15.89
CA ARG A 214 -3.32 12.02 -16.88
C ARG A 214 -4.24 12.74 -17.87
N SER A 215 -5.31 12.09 -18.33
CA SER A 215 -6.13 12.60 -19.44
C SER A 215 -7.63 12.54 -19.19
N LEU A 216 -8.09 11.60 -18.35
CA LEU A 216 -9.53 11.31 -18.19
C LEU A 216 -10.04 11.53 -16.77
N GLY A 217 -9.38 12.39 -15.98
CA GLY A 217 -9.77 12.66 -14.58
C GLY A 217 -11.26 12.91 -14.42
N LEU A 218 -11.83 13.81 -15.22
CA LEU A 218 -13.26 14.15 -15.15
C LEU A 218 -14.20 12.99 -15.50
N LEU A 219 -13.92 12.22 -16.57
CA LEU A 219 -14.77 11.10 -16.97
C LEU A 219 -14.71 9.95 -15.96
N LEU A 220 -13.51 9.64 -15.46
CA LEU A 220 -13.32 8.64 -14.41
C LEU A 220 -14.05 9.05 -13.14
N THR A 221 -13.91 10.31 -12.73
CA THR A 221 -14.64 10.87 -11.60
C THR A 221 -16.15 10.75 -11.79
N ILE A 222 -16.69 11.15 -12.94
CA ILE A 222 -18.14 11.04 -13.22
C ILE A 222 -18.59 9.57 -13.14
N ALA A 223 -17.85 8.65 -13.73
CA ALA A 223 -18.17 7.23 -13.71
C ALA A 223 -18.17 6.68 -12.27
N LEU A 224 -17.22 7.07 -11.42
CA LEU A 224 -17.18 6.67 -10.01
C LEU A 224 -18.31 7.27 -9.19
N LEU A 225 -18.65 8.54 -9.43
CA LEU A 225 -19.77 9.19 -8.76
C LEU A 225 -21.10 8.49 -9.04
N GLN A 226 -21.26 7.83 -10.20
CA GLN A 226 -22.46 7.02 -10.49
C GLN A 226 -22.59 5.77 -9.61
N HIS A 227 -21.49 5.32 -8.99
CA HIS A 227 -21.48 4.18 -8.07
C HIS A 227 -21.69 4.58 -6.60
N LEU A 228 -21.74 5.87 -6.30
CA LEU A 228 -22.05 6.38 -4.97
C LEU A 228 -23.57 6.46 -4.76
N PRO A 229 -24.10 6.05 -3.59
CA PRO A 229 -25.52 6.23 -3.30
C PRO A 229 -25.83 7.71 -3.09
N GLN A 230 -27.09 8.09 -3.35
CA GLN A 230 -27.56 9.48 -3.20
C GLN A 230 -27.41 10.02 -1.76
N VAL A 231 -27.45 9.12 -0.76
CA VAL A 231 -27.28 9.44 0.65
C VAL A 231 -26.00 8.77 1.13
N ASN A 232 -24.87 9.45 1.00
CA ASN A 232 -23.57 9.01 1.51
C ASN A 232 -22.99 10.03 2.48
N ARG A 233 -21.92 9.66 3.18
CA ARG A 233 -21.14 10.55 4.05
C ARG A 233 -20.04 11.30 3.29
N PHE A 234 -20.20 11.42 1.98
CA PHE A 234 -19.17 11.98 1.11
C PHE A 234 -18.95 13.45 1.42
N ARG A 235 -17.69 13.81 1.68
CA ARG A 235 -17.28 15.16 2.10
C ARG A 235 -16.32 15.79 1.12
N SER A 236 -15.42 15.00 0.54
CA SER A 236 -14.30 15.52 -0.23
C SER A 236 -14.09 14.76 -1.53
N LEU A 237 -14.05 15.50 -2.63
CA LEU A 237 -13.64 15.04 -3.94
C LEU A 237 -12.37 15.80 -4.32
N ILE A 238 -11.27 15.08 -4.46
CA ILE A 238 -9.99 15.64 -4.90
C ILE A 238 -9.71 15.09 -6.29
N THR A 239 -9.63 15.97 -7.27
CA THR A 239 -9.27 15.61 -8.64
C THR A 239 -8.04 16.37 -9.07
N SER A 240 -7.04 15.69 -9.62
CA SER A 240 -5.84 16.34 -10.15
C SER A 240 -5.36 15.66 -11.43
N THR A 241 -4.65 16.42 -12.27
CA THR A 241 -4.03 15.89 -13.49
C THR A 241 -2.54 15.65 -13.29
N TRP A 242 -1.99 14.57 -13.85
CA TRP A 242 -0.55 14.33 -13.83
C TRP A 242 0.15 15.36 -14.73
N GLY A 243 0.97 16.25 -14.14
CA GLY A 243 1.76 17.24 -14.87
C GLY A 243 1.56 18.68 -14.42
N GLU A 244 0.47 18.96 -13.68
CA GLU A 244 0.44 20.15 -12.84
C GLU A 244 1.36 19.88 -11.66
N SER A 245 2.54 20.51 -11.66
CA SER A 245 3.46 20.48 -10.55
C SER A 245 2.79 21.11 -9.33
N SER A 246 1.99 20.33 -8.61
CA SER A 246 1.66 20.66 -7.24
C SER A 246 2.91 20.39 -6.40
N PRO A 247 3.56 21.44 -5.86
CA PRO A 247 4.75 21.30 -5.03
C PRO A 247 4.49 20.54 -3.72
N GLU A 248 3.25 20.12 -3.43
CA GLU A 248 2.86 19.46 -2.18
C GLU A 248 2.79 17.92 -2.27
N SER A 249 2.79 17.33 -3.47
CA SER A 249 2.45 15.90 -3.62
C SER A 249 3.52 14.90 -3.15
N SER A 250 4.79 15.28 -3.07
CA SER A 250 5.84 14.46 -2.44
C SER A 250 5.76 14.51 -0.91
N ASP A 251 5.34 15.65 -0.36
CA ASP A 251 5.28 15.88 1.09
C ASP A 251 4.01 15.29 1.70
N VAL A 252 2.88 15.24 0.98
CA VAL A 252 1.61 14.67 1.50
C VAL A 252 1.77 13.22 1.96
N THR A 253 2.67 12.44 1.37
CA THR A 253 2.89 11.04 1.83
C THR A 253 3.68 11.00 3.14
N GLN A 254 4.70 11.86 3.29
CA GLN A 254 5.41 12.03 4.55
C GLN A 254 4.50 12.65 5.62
N ASP A 255 3.66 13.62 5.25
CA ASP A 255 2.68 14.26 6.12
C ASP A 255 1.54 13.33 6.51
N PHE A 256 1.14 12.36 5.67
CA PHE A 256 0.20 11.31 6.07
C PHE A 256 0.83 10.36 7.09
N PHE A 257 2.13 10.04 6.90
CA PHE A 257 2.94 9.31 7.87
C PHE A 257 3.31 10.13 9.12
N CYS A 258 3.07 11.44 9.16
CA CYS A 258 3.35 12.30 10.33
C CYS A 258 2.06 12.80 11.01
N GLY A 259 0.98 13.05 10.28
CA GLY A 259 -0.26 13.68 10.73
C GLY A 259 -1.29 12.73 11.37
N HIS A 260 -1.12 11.41 11.24
CA HIS A 260 -1.92 10.41 11.97
C HIS A 260 -1.27 9.95 13.30
N TRP A 261 -0.23 10.65 13.77
CA TRP A 261 0.61 10.21 14.90
C TRP A 261 0.68 11.21 16.05
N GLU A 262 -0.40 11.95 16.30
CA GLU A 262 -0.55 12.54 17.63
C GLU A 262 -0.70 11.39 18.66
N PRO A 263 0.17 11.33 19.68
CA PRO A 263 0.05 10.31 20.71
C PRO A 263 -1.16 10.64 21.58
N LEU A 264 -2.13 9.71 21.63
CA LEU A 264 -2.95 9.52 22.83
C LEU A 264 -2.07 8.95 23.95
#